data_AF-A0AAU1VBK1-F1
#
_entry.id   AF-A0AAU1VBK1-F1
#
_cell.length_a   1.000
_cell.length_b   1.000
_cell.length_c   1.000
_cell.angle_alpha   90.00
_cell.angle_beta   90.00
_cell.angle_gamma   90.00
#
_symmetry.space_group_name_H-M   'P 1'
#
loop_
_entity.id
_entity.type
_entity.pdbx_description
1 polymer ?
#
loop_
_entity_poly.entity_id
_entity_poly.type
_entity_poly.pdbx_seq_one_letter_code
_entity_poly.pdbx_strand_id
1 'polypeptide(L)'
;MPGAHEDTYRPAYEEDTYRPAYESAPQAAMPGPAETPGPVLPRQVGTATGALSPASARPARPARPAAPAVRAEATEGGRRAARRRRPWYMERSDSTVRRLLPQALVVAFLAGGTTAFVAKDKAVELTVDGTPRTLHTFADDVTELLSQESVEVGAHDVVAPARGTPLASGDEVAVHYGRPVRLTIDGHRREVWTTAHTVQEALEQLGVRAQGAYMSVSRSQPIGRAGLALDVRTERSVTIMADGHARTLRTNAATVREAVREAGVALHGADTTSVPADSFPRDGQTVTVLRIRGSKEVREEAIPFKVERTDDPLLFKGTEVVERAGQPGLRRVTYSLRTVNGVQQKPRATDSEVVREPQSEVVRVGTKPLPTSVHGADDLNWKGLAACESGGRSHAVDPSGTYGGLYQLDSRTWRSVGGSGRPQDAPAAEQTLRAKKLYVRRGASPWPHCGVRLRG
;
A
#
# COMPACT_ATOMS: atom_id res chain seq x y z
N MET A 1 33.75 26.06 -29.45
CA MET A 1 34.43 24.97 -30.21
C MET A 1 35.87 24.89 -29.73
N PRO A 2 36.49 23.70 -29.71
CA PRO A 2 35.89 22.35 -29.81
C PRO A 2 35.17 22.00 -28.49
N GLY A 3 34.63 20.81 -28.24
CA GLY A 3 34.35 19.65 -29.12
C GLY A 3 33.87 18.49 -28.22
N ALA A 4 32.67 17.97 -28.44
CA ALA A 4 32.05 17.02 -27.51
C ALA A 4 32.34 15.57 -27.88
N HIS A 5 32.70 14.77 -26.87
CA HIS A 5 32.65 13.30 -26.90
C HIS A 5 32.06 12.83 -25.57
N GLU A 6 30.99 12.03 -25.63
CA GLU A 6 30.20 11.58 -24.49
C GLU A 6 30.17 10.04 -24.52
N ASP A 7 31.13 9.42 -23.82
CA ASP A 7 31.42 7.98 -23.92
C ASP A 7 30.30 7.11 -23.33
N THR A 8 29.32 6.78 -24.17
CA THR A 8 28.19 5.92 -23.83
C THR A 8 28.53 4.44 -24.07
N TYR A 9 29.41 3.86 -23.23
CA TYR A 9 29.71 2.43 -23.28
C TYR A 9 28.73 1.61 -22.41
N ARG A 10 27.68 1.07 -23.04
CA ARG A 10 26.81 0.02 -22.46
C ARG A 10 27.26 -1.35 -22.96
N PRO A 11 27.67 -2.31 -22.10
CA PRO A 11 27.91 -3.68 -22.52
C PRO A 11 26.56 -4.37 -22.84
N ALA A 12 26.46 -4.97 -24.02
CA ALA A 12 25.25 -5.66 -24.47
C ALA A 12 25.37 -7.18 -24.28
N TYR A 13 24.92 -7.68 -23.11
CA TYR A 13 24.56 -9.09 -22.94
C TYR A 13 23.50 -9.25 -21.83
N GLU A 14 22.23 -9.24 -22.20
CA GLU A 14 21.14 -9.73 -21.34
C GLU A 14 19.94 -10.15 -22.21
N GLU A 15 20.18 -11.17 -23.04
CA GLU A 15 19.18 -11.73 -23.95
C GLU A 15 18.32 -12.77 -23.20
N ASP A 16 17.28 -12.26 -22.53
CA ASP A 16 16.47 -12.97 -21.53
C ASP A 16 15.65 -14.14 -22.12
N THR A 17 16.31 -15.29 -22.26
CA THR A 17 15.81 -16.47 -22.99
C THR A 17 15.20 -17.54 -22.06
N TYR A 18 14.21 -17.15 -21.24
CA TYR A 18 13.31 -18.12 -20.62
C TYR A 18 11.84 -17.68 -20.59
N ARG A 19 11.10 -18.07 -21.64
CA ARG A 19 9.64 -17.89 -21.74
C ARG A 19 8.92 -19.08 -21.09
N PRO A 20 8.04 -18.89 -20.08
CA PRO A 20 7.28 -19.99 -19.49
C PRO A 20 6.31 -20.64 -20.49
N ALA A 21 6.24 -21.97 -20.48
CA ALA A 21 5.49 -22.77 -21.46
C ALA A 21 3.96 -22.80 -21.24
N TYR A 22 3.34 -21.67 -20.88
CA TYR A 22 1.87 -21.55 -20.74
C TYR A 22 1.24 -20.41 -21.58
N GLU A 23 2.02 -19.52 -22.21
CA GLU A 23 1.50 -18.37 -22.96
C GLU A 23 1.26 -18.62 -24.47
N SER A 24 1.29 -19.87 -24.93
CA SER A 24 1.13 -20.21 -26.35
C SER A 24 -0.06 -21.14 -26.62
N ALA A 25 -1.27 -20.65 -26.34
CA ALA A 25 -2.51 -21.24 -26.82
C ALA A 25 -3.45 -20.13 -27.34
N PRO A 26 -3.91 -20.17 -28.60
CA PRO A 26 -4.90 -19.21 -29.09
C PRO A 26 -6.25 -19.43 -28.41
N GLN A 27 -6.94 -18.36 -28.04
CA GLN A 27 -8.26 -18.42 -27.43
C GLN A 27 -9.31 -18.90 -28.43
N ALA A 28 -9.63 -20.19 -28.40
CA ALA A 28 -10.85 -20.71 -29.00
C ALA A 28 -12.05 -20.18 -28.21
N ALA A 29 -12.99 -19.51 -28.91
CA ALA A 29 -14.18 -18.96 -28.28
C ALA A 29 -15.15 -20.07 -27.84
N MET A 30 -15.15 -20.39 -26.55
CA MET A 30 -16.17 -21.25 -25.95
C MET A 30 -17.48 -20.46 -25.77
N PRO A 31 -18.65 -21.05 -26.05
CA PRO A 31 -19.93 -20.38 -25.85
C PRO A 31 -20.21 -20.09 -24.37
N GLY A 32 -20.92 -19.00 -24.10
CA GLY A 32 -21.34 -18.63 -22.74
C GLY A 32 -22.27 -19.67 -22.10
N PRO A 33 -22.38 -19.69 -20.76
CA PRO A 33 -23.25 -20.62 -20.05
C PRO A 33 -24.71 -20.39 -20.44
N ALA A 34 -25.43 -21.48 -20.73
CA ALA A 34 -26.87 -21.42 -20.97
C ALA A 34 -27.60 -21.04 -19.67
N GLU A 35 -28.40 -19.98 -19.70
CA GLU A 35 -29.27 -19.61 -18.58
C GLU A 35 -30.26 -20.74 -18.31
N THR A 36 -30.16 -21.35 -17.12
CA THR A 36 -31.12 -22.36 -16.66
C THR A 36 -32.26 -21.64 -15.96
N PRO A 37 -33.51 -21.70 -16.45
CA PRO A 37 -34.63 -20.99 -15.83
C PRO A 37 -34.89 -21.53 -14.41
N GLY A 38 -34.81 -20.66 -13.41
CA GLY A 38 -35.24 -20.98 -12.05
C GLY A 38 -36.75 -21.25 -11.98
N PRO A 39 -37.22 -22.13 -11.09
CA PRO A 39 -38.64 -22.48 -11.00
C PRO A 39 -39.50 -21.27 -10.60
N VAL A 40 -40.51 -20.97 -11.41
CA VAL A 40 -41.47 -19.89 -11.14
C VAL A 40 -42.39 -20.29 -9.98
N LEU A 41 -42.26 -19.61 -8.84
CA LEU A 41 -43.19 -19.77 -7.73
C LEU A 41 -44.53 -19.07 -8.03
N PRO A 42 -45.68 -19.70 -7.73
CA PRO A 42 -46.98 -19.14 -8.07
C PRO A 42 -47.34 -17.93 -7.18
N ARG A 43 -47.93 -16.90 -7.79
CA ARG A 43 -48.66 -15.85 -7.04
C ARG A 43 -49.84 -16.48 -6.30
N GLN A 44 -49.92 -16.29 -4.98
CA GLN A 44 -51.19 -16.38 -4.27
C GLN A 44 -51.89 -15.01 -4.25
N VAL A 45 -53.22 -15.04 -4.35
CA VAL A 45 -54.10 -13.87 -4.40
C VAL A 45 -55.34 -14.20 -3.54
N GLY A 46 -55.73 -13.28 -2.67
CA GLY A 46 -56.88 -13.44 -1.77
C GLY A 46 -56.53 -14.16 -0.44
N THR A 47 -57.29 -13.96 0.64
CA THR A 47 -58.45 -13.05 0.80
C THR A 47 -58.61 -12.66 2.28
N ALA A 48 -59.31 -11.56 2.55
CA ALA A 48 -59.43 -11.00 3.91
C ALA A 48 -60.66 -11.51 4.68
N THR A 49 -60.47 -11.73 5.99
CA THR A 49 -61.46 -11.70 7.10
C THR A 49 -60.65 -11.84 8.41
N GLY A 50 -61.03 -11.28 9.55
CA GLY A 50 -62.15 -10.40 9.91
C GLY A 50 -62.12 -10.13 11.43
N ALA A 51 -63.03 -9.28 11.93
CA ALA A 51 -63.17 -8.89 13.35
C ALA A 51 -61.99 -8.08 13.95
N LEU A 52 -62.15 -7.23 14.96
CA LEU A 52 -63.15 -6.26 15.41
C LEU A 52 -62.68 -5.77 16.80
N SER A 53 -62.79 -4.47 17.06
CA SER A 53 -62.57 -3.86 18.39
C SER A 53 -63.43 -4.50 19.50
N PRO A 54 -63.06 -4.35 20.79
CA PRO A 54 -63.44 -3.10 21.47
C PRO A 54 -62.38 -2.51 22.42
N ALA A 55 -62.67 -1.30 22.90
CA ALA A 55 -61.81 -0.54 23.79
C ALA A 55 -61.91 -0.95 25.26
N SER A 56 -60.94 -0.47 26.05
CA SER A 56 -61.06 -0.28 27.49
C SER A 56 -60.19 0.93 27.89
N ALA A 57 -60.46 1.72 28.91
CA ALA A 57 -61.65 2.09 29.68
C ALA A 57 -61.07 2.90 30.86
N ARG A 58 -61.31 4.22 30.93
CA ARG A 58 -60.97 5.00 32.13
C ARG A 58 -61.99 4.71 33.23
N PRO A 59 -61.59 4.44 34.49
CA PRO A 59 -62.46 4.64 35.65
C PRO A 59 -62.60 6.14 35.96
N ALA A 60 -63.64 6.54 36.69
CA ALA A 60 -63.89 7.94 37.04
C ALA A 60 -64.80 8.13 38.26
N ARG A 61 -64.71 9.32 38.89
CA ARG A 61 -65.70 9.93 39.82
C ARG A 61 -65.84 9.25 41.20
N PRO A 62 -66.51 9.87 42.21
CA PRO A 62 -67.42 11.05 42.23
C PRO A 62 -66.77 12.35 42.77
N ALA A 63 -67.48 13.46 43.08
CA ALA A 63 -68.54 14.24 42.40
C ALA A 63 -69.19 15.22 43.41
N ARG A 64 -69.25 16.52 43.04
CA ARG A 64 -70.38 17.49 43.24
C ARG A 64 -70.79 17.89 44.68
N PRO A 65 -71.68 18.91 44.89
CA PRO A 65 -72.41 19.83 43.96
C PRO A 65 -71.50 21.02 43.47
N ALA A 66 -71.91 22.23 43.04
CA ALA A 66 -73.21 22.94 42.93
C ALA A 66 -73.26 23.93 41.72
N ALA A 67 -74.19 24.90 41.74
CA ALA A 67 -74.48 25.98 40.75
C ALA A 67 -75.36 27.06 41.48
N PRO A 68 -76.02 28.08 40.85
CA PRO A 68 -76.09 28.46 39.41
C PRO A 68 -76.06 29.98 39.04
N ALA A 69 -75.74 30.26 37.76
CA ALA A 69 -76.39 31.14 36.74
C ALA A 69 -76.80 32.62 37.07
N VAL A 70 -77.23 33.52 36.16
CA VAL A 70 -77.75 33.54 34.76
C VAL A 70 -77.19 34.84 34.08
N ARG A 71 -76.52 34.85 32.91
CA ARG A 71 -76.96 34.90 31.47
C ARG A 71 -77.70 36.19 31.01
N ALA A 72 -77.51 36.55 29.72
CA ALA A 72 -78.19 37.61 28.93
C ALA A 72 -77.75 39.08 29.23
N GLU A 73 -77.76 40.05 28.30
CA GLU A 73 -77.89 40.04 26.82
C GLU A 73 -77.29 41.32 26.21
N ALA A 74 -77.29 41.46 24.87
CA ALA A 74 -76.74 42.62 24.15
C ALA A 74 -77.83 43.48 23.48
N THR A 75 -77.59 44.78 23.27
CA THR A 75 -78.37 45.61 22.32
C THR A 75 -77.63 46.89 21.91
N GLU A 76 -78.02 47.49 20.78
CA GLU A 76 -77.34 48.63 20.14
C GLU A 76 -78.03 50.00 20.36
N GLY A 77 -77.23 51.08 20.25
CA GLY A 77 -77.61 52.29 19.50
C GLY A 77 -78.33 53.43 20.25
N GLY A 78 -78.18 54.69 19.78
CA GLY A 78 -79.16 55.74 20.15
C GLY A 78 -78.81 57.24 20.29
N ARG A 79 -77.81 57.81 19.60
CA ARG A 79 -77.77 59.23 19.11
C ARG A 79 -78.28 60.42 19.99
N ARG A 80 -77.39 61.43 20.14
CA ARG A 80 -77.63 62.91 20.04
C ARG A 80 -78.35 63.72 21.16
N ALA A 81 -77.52 64.40 21.98
CA ALA A 81 -77.38 65.86 22.09
C ALA A 81 -78.54 66.82 22.54
N ALA A 82 -78.20 67.74 23.48
CA ALA A 82 -78.24 69.23 23.34
C ALA A 82 -78.83 70.10 24.50
N ARG A 83 -77.94 70.87 25.15
CA ARG A 83 -78.05 72.31 25.57
C ARG A 83 -78.95 72.81 26.73
N ARG A 84 -78.25 73.37 27.73
CA ARG A 84 -78.56 74.60 28.55
C ARG A 84 -79.69 74.45 29.62
N ARG A 85 -79.76 75.26 30.71
CA ARG A 85 -79.21 76.61 31.03
C ARG A 85 -78.55 76.74 32.43
N ARG A 86 -77.90 77.90 32.64
CA ARG A 86 -77.40 78.57 33.88
C ARG A 86 -78.56 79.30 34.63
N PRO A 87 -78.47 79.82 35.89
CA PRO A 87 -77.45 80.80 36.38
C PRO A 87 -77.03 80.72 37.89
N TRP A 88 -75.82 81.19 38.34
CA TRP A 88 -75.38 82.51 38.91
C TRP A 88 -75.80 82.76 40.40
N TYR A 89 -75.06 83.45 41.32
CA TYR A 89 -73.77 84.20 41.27
C TYR A 89 -73.08 84.37 42.67
N MET A 90 -72.04 85.24 42.73
CA MET A 90 -71.22 85.75 43.86
C MET A 90 -70.06 84.82 44.31
N GLU A 91 -68.76 85.19 44.41
CA GLU A 91 -68.00 86.47 44.52
C GLU A 91 -67.96 87.07 45.95
N ARG A 92 -66.85 87.59 46.52
CA ARG A 92 -65.44 87.88 46.08
C ARG A 92 -64.47 87.05 47.01
N SER A 93 -63.14 87.21 47.19
CA SER A 93 -62.10 88.17 46.79
C SER A 93 -60.69 87.55 46.61
N ASP A 94 -59.59 88.20 47.03
CA ASP A 94 -58.23 88.01 46.50
C ASP A 94 -57.07 88.21 47.52
N SER A 95 -55.89 87.72 47.13
CA SER A 95 -54.52 88.18 47.44
C SER A 95 -53.68 87.53 48.55
N THR A 96 -52.38 87.39 48.24
CA THR A 96 -51.25 86.99 49.13
C THR A 96 -51.27 85.51 49.54
N VAL A 97 -50.25 84.66 49.30
CA VAL A 97 -48.80 84.86 49.54
C VAL A 97 -47.92 84.40 48.37
N ARG A 98 -47.17 85.33 47.75
CA ARG A 98 -45.95 84.99 46.98
C ARG A 98 -44.73 85.02 47.93
N ARG A 99 -44.32 83.87 48.51
CA ARG A 99 -42.98 83.75 49.15
C ARG A 99 -42.41 82.35 49.45
N LEU A 100 -43.15 81.24 49.24
CA LEU A 100 -42.67 79.88 49.57
C LEU A 100 -42.34 78.97 48.35
N LEU A 101 -42.48 79.47 47.12
CA LEU A 101 -42.23 78.69 45.91
C LEU A 101 -40.79 78.12 45.75
N PRO A 102 -39.68 78.81 46.08
CA PRO A 102 -38.35 78.24 45.84
C PRO A 102 -38.02 77.06 46.76
N GLN A 103 -38.50 77.07 48.00
CA GLN A 103 -38.25 75.97 48.96
C GLN A 103 -39.10 74.73 48.65
N ALA A 104 -40.39 74.92 48.31
CA ALA A 104 -41.25 73.81 47.90
C ALA A 104 -40.73 73.13 46.62
N LEU A 105 -40.20 73.89 45.66
CA LEU A 105 -39.65 73.36 44.42
C LEU A 105 -38.34 72.57 44.67
N VAL A 106 -37.45 73.06 45.53
CA VAL A 106 -36.24 72.32 45.94
C VAL A 106 -36.58 71.02 46.66
N VAL A 107 -37.54 71.01 47.60
CA VAL A 107 -37.99 69.78 48.28
C VAL A 107 -38.67 68.82 47.30
N ALA A 108 -39.46 69.32 46.34
CA ALA A 108 -40.03 68.50 45.28
C ALA A 108 -38.97 67.93 44.32
N PHE A 109 -37.86 68.65 44.07
CA PHE A 109 -36.73 68.14 43.28
C PHE A 109 -35.90 67.10 44.05
N LEU A 110 -35.76 67.25 45.37
CA LEU A 110 -35.07 66.27 46.21
C LEU A 110 -35.89 64.97 46.36
N ALA A 111 -37.19 65.08 46.66
CA ALA A 111 -38.09 63.92 46.80
C ALA A 111 -38.43 63.27 45.44
N GLY A 112 -38.70 64.07 44.41
CA GLY A 112 -38.92 63.59 43.04
C GLY A 112 -37.66 63.06 42.38
N GLY A 113 -36.49 63.57 42.75
CA GLY A 113 -35.19 63.00 42.37
C GLY A 113 -35.04 61.58 42.89
N THR A 114 -35.35 61.34 44.18
CA THR A 114 -35.25 59.99 44.77
C THR A 114 -36.20 58.96 44.16
N THR A 115 -37.38 59.33 43.69
CA THR A 115 -38.30 58.38 43.04
C THR A 115 -37.92 58.04 41.60
N ALA A 116 -37.22 58.94 40.89
CA ALA A 116 -36.75 58.69 39.53
C ALA A 116 -35.68 57.58 39.45
N PHE A 117 -34.81 57.46 40.48
CA PHE A 117 -33.79 56.40 40.52
C PHE A 117 -34.40 54.99 40.60
N VAL A 118 -35.48 54.80 41.35
CA VAL A 118 -36.14 53.49 41.51
C VAL A 118 -36.73 52.98 40.19
N ALA A 119 -37.11 53.87 39.28
CA ALA A 119 -37.73 53.52 37.99
C ALA A 119 -36.75 53.00 36.92
N LYS A 120 -35.44 52.94 37.21
CA LYS A 120 -34.39 52.43 36.30
C LYS A 120 -33.62 51.22 36.83
N ASP A 121 -33.91 50.78 38.06
CA ASP A 121 -33.35 49.56 38.65
C ASP A 121 -33.91 48.31 37.95
N LYS A 122 -33.05 47.34 37.65
CA LYS A 122 -33.39 46.08 36.98
C LYS A 122 -32.89 44.91 37.82
N ALA A 123 -33.79 44.02 38.23
CA ALA A 123 -33.39 42.72 38.77
C ALA A 123 -33.10 41.78 37.59
N VAL A 124 -31.90 41.24 37.51
CA VAL A 124 -31.42 40.39 36.41
C VAL A 124 -30.78 39.13 37.00
N GLU A 125 -30.94 37.98 36.37
CA GLU A 125 -30.22 36.76 36.76
C GLU A 125 -29.02 36.51 35.84
N LEU A 126 -27.81 36.70 36.36
CA LEU A 126 -26.56 36.45 35.65
C LEU A 126 -26.03 35.05 36.02
N THR A 127 -26.08 34.12 35.06
CA THR A 127 -25.50 32.78 35.18
C THR A 127 -24.15 32.73 34.50
N VAL A 128 -23.06 32.68 35.27
CA VAL A 128 -21.70 32.50 34.74
C VAL A 128 -21.26 31.06 34.96
N ASP A 129 -20.93 30.36 33.87
CA ASP A 129 -20.42 28.99 33.89
C ASP A 129 -21.34 27.98 34.64
N GLY A 130 -22.65 28.21 34.58
CA GLY A 130 -23.66 27.41 35.30
C GLY A 130 -23.86 27.79 36.78
N THR A 131 -23.25 28.88 37.25
CA THR A 131 -23.47 29.45 38.59
C THR A 131 -24.40 30.66 38.51
N PRO A 132 -25.70 30.54 38.88
CA PRO A 132 -26.66 31.65 38.84
C PRO A 132 -26.42 32.67 39.95
N ARG A 133 -26.71 33.95 39.67
CA ARG A 133 -26.72 35.06 40.61
C ARG A 133 -27.81 36.07 40.23
N THR A 134 -28.81 36.27 41.09
CA THR A 134 -29.72 37.41 40.96
C THR A 134 -29.04 38.67 41.47
N LEU A 135 -29.06 39.74 40.67
CA LEU A 135 -28.42 41.02 40.97
C LEU A 135 -29.32 42.20 40.56
N HIS A 136 -29.06 43.36 41.14
CA HIS A 136 -29.72 44.63 40.80
C HIS A 136 -28.76 45.51 40.03
N THR A 137 -29.15 45.94 38.82
CA THR A 137 -28.31 46.73 37.91
C THR A 137 -29.07 47.88 37.26
N PHE A 138 -28.34 48.94 36.93
CA PHE A 138 -28.84 50.05 36.10
C PHE A 138 -28.45 49.90 34.62
N ALA A 139 -27.63 48.92 34.28
CA ALA A 139 -27.07 48.71 32.93
C ALA A 139 -28.13 48.74 31.83
N ASP A 140 -27.91 49.50 30.76
CA ASP A 140 -28.88 49.62 29.67
C ASP A 140 -28.78 48.45 28.66
N ASP A 141 -27.63 47.76 28.55
CA ASP A 141 -27.46 46.55 27.73
C ASP A 141 -26.51 45.49 28.34
N VAL A 142 -26.57 44.24 27.81
CA VAL A 142 -25.78 43.08 28.27
C VAL A 142 -24.27 43.35 28.39
N THR A 143 -23.70 44.17 27.50
CA THR A 143 -22.27 44.53 27.51
C THR A 143 -21.91 45.36 28.72
N GLU A 144 -22.77 46.31 29.09
CA GLU A 144 -22.55 47.15 30.27
C GLU A 144 -22.66 46.32 31.55
N LEU A 145 -23.68 45.45 31.66
CA LEU A 145 -23.83 44.51 32.78
C LEU A 145 -22.57 43.66 33.00
N LEU A 146 -22.06 43.02 31.95
CA LEU A 146 -20.86 42.19 32.06
C LEU A 146 -19.62 43.01 32.45
N SER A 147 -19.55 44.29 32.06
CA SER A 147 -18.47 45.18 32.50
C SER A 147 -18.59 45.59 33.98
N GLN A 148 -19.82 45.84 34.48
CA GLN A 148 -20.08 46.16 35.89
C GLN A 148 -19.70 44.98 36.80
N GLU A 149 -20.10 43.76 36.42
CA GLU A 149 -19.80 42.51 37.15
C GLU A 149 -18.36 41.98 36.91
N SER A 150 -17.52 42.72 36.18
CA SER A 150 -16.13 42.34 35.83
C SER A 150 -16.01 40.97 35.12
N VAL A 151 -17.00 40.63 34.30
CA VAL A 151 -17.07 39.38 33.53
C VAL A 151 -16.46 39.60 32.15
N GLU A 152 -15.14 39.44 32.06
CA GLU A 152 -14.40 39.43 30.78
C GLU A 152 -14.89 38.28 29.89
N VAL A 153 -15.20 38.57 28.62
CA VAL A 153 -15.67 37.57 27.63
C VAL A 153 -14.89 37.64 26.31
N GLY A 154 -14.27 36.52 25.94
CA GLY A 154 -13.42 36.37 24.76
C GLY A 154 -14.15 36.11 23.45
N ALA A 155 -13.41 35.60 22.46
CA ALA A 155 -13.92 35.32 21.10
C ALA A 155 -14.56 33.92 20.94
N HIS A 156 -14.44 33.06 21.95
CA HIS A 156 -14.94 31.68 21.93
C HIS A 156 -15.98 31.42 23.04
N ASP A 157 -16.39 32.47 23.74
CA ASP A 157 -17.39 32.43 24.80
C ASP A 157 -18.78 32.65 24.22
N VAL A 158 -19.80 32.02 24.81
CA VAL A 158 -21.20 32.22 24.43
C VAL A 158 -21.87 33.10 25.47
N VAL A 159 -22.45 34.21 25.02
CA VAL A 159 -23.26 35.12 25.82
C VAL A 159 -24.68 35.15 25.24
N ALA A 160 -25.69 34.87 26.06
CA ALA A 160 -27.09 34.86 25.68
C ALA A 160 -27.93 35.61 26.73
N PRO A 161 -28.71 36.65 26.37
CA PRO A 161 -28.78 37.32 25.06
C PRO A 161 -27.44 37.88 24.57
N ALA A 162 -27.34 38.23 23.29
CA ALA A 162 -26.09 38.69 22.69
C ALA A 162 -25.63 40.05 23.28
N ARG A 163 -24.30 40.29 23.33
CA ARG A 163 -23.73 41.61 23.66
C ARG A 163 -24.38 42.74 22.85
N GLY A 164 -24.74 43.85 23.50
CA GLY A 164 -25.49 44.96 22.90
C GLY A 164 -27.01 44.76 22.87
N THR A 165 -27.54 43.65 23.39
CA THR A 165 -29.00 43.47 23.59
C THR A 165 -29.45 44.30 24.80
N PRO A 166 -30.47 45.17 24.67
CA PRO A 166 -30.98 45.95 25.79
C PRO A 166 -31.53 45.07 26.93
N LEU A 167 -31.35 45.50 28.17
CA LEU A 167 -31.80 44.77 29.36
C LEU A 167 -33.12 45.31 29.93
N ALA A 168 -33.97 44.39 30.37
CA ALA A 168 -35.17 44.62 31.17
C ALA A 168 -35.04 43.97 32.57
N SER A 169 -35.98 44.30 33.47
CA SER A 169 -36.07 43.64 34.78
C SER A 169 -36.82 42.31 34.64
N GLY A 170 -36.22 41.23 35.13
CA GLY A 170 -36.65 39.85 34.93
C GLY A 170 -35.90 39.10 33.82
N ASP A 171 -34.89 39.71 33.19
CA ASP A 171 -34.07 39.05 32.18
C ASP A 171 -33.09 38.04 32.81
N GLU A 172 -32.85 36.95 32.08
CA GLU A 172 -31.78 35.97 32.34
C GLU A 172 -30.62 36.24 31.37
N VAL A 173 -29.38 36.26 31.89
CA VAL A 173 -28.15 36.43 31.09
C VAL A 173 -27.21 35.28 31.40
N ALA A 174 -26.95 34.42 30.41
CA ALA A 174 -26.03 33.29 30.52
C ALA A 174 -24.69 33.61 29.84
N VAL A 175 -23.59 33.31 30.54
CA VAL A 175 -22.21 33.35 30.03
C VAL A 175 -21.59 31.97 30.19
N HIS A 176 -21.20 31.35 29.08
CA HIS A 176 -20.45 30.09 29.06
C HIS A 176 -19.06 30.33 28.49
N TYR A 177 -18.02 30.07 29.28
CA TYR A 177 -16.65 30.26 28.82
C TYR A 177 -16.23 29.17 27.82
N GLY A 178 -15.60 29.59 26.73
CA GLY A 178 -14.96 28.71 25.76
C GLY A 178 -13.71 28.06 26.37
N ARG A 179 -13.56 26.75 26.12
CA ARG A 179 -12.45 25.95 26.63
C ARG A 179 -11.72 25.28 25.45
N PRO A 180 -10.39 25.42 25.34
CA PRO A 180 -9.64 24.79 24.24
C PRO A 180 -9.38 23.32 24.53
N VAL A 181 -9.82 22.44 23.63
CA VAL A 181 -9.59 20.99 23.71
C VAL A 181 -8.65 20.57 22.59
N ARG A 182 -7.45 20.15 22.96
CA ARG A 182 -6.43 19.58 22.07
C ARG A 182 -6.73 18.09 21.90
N LEU A 183 -7.64 17.81 20.99
CA LEU A 183 -8.23 16.51 20.74
C LEU A 183 -7.44 15.74 19.67
N THR A 184 -6.89 14.60 20.03
CA THR A 184 -6.31 13.62 19.11
C THR A 184 -7.30 12.48 18.95
N ILE A 185 -7.73 12.19 17.71
CA ILE A 185 -8.57 11.02 17.39
C ILE A 185 -7.76 10.14 16.46
N ASP A 186 -7.50 8.89 16.86
CA ASP A 186 -6.84 7.89 16.01
C ASP A 186 -5.49 8.38 15.43
N GLY A 187 -4.74 9.16 16.23
CA GLY A 187 -3.48 9.80 15.86
C GLY A 187 -3.62 11.18 15.18
N HIS A 188 -4.81 11.54 14.68
CA HIS A 188 -5.06 12.83 14.06
C HIS A 188 -5.38 13.91 15.10
N ARG A 189 -4.47 14.88 15.27
CA ARG A 189 -4.63 16.01 16.20
C ARG A 189 -5.41 17.16 15.58
N ARG A 190 -6.37 17.70 16.34
CA ARG A 190 -7.05 18.97 16.10
C ARG A 190 -7.17 19.77 17.41
N GLU A 191 -7.32 21.08 17.29
CA GLU A 191 -7.67 21.95 18.42
C GLU A 191 -9.06 22.53 18.15
N VAL A 192 -9.94 22.45 19.14
CA VAL A 192 -11.35 22.83 19.04
C VAL A 192 -11.79 23.53 20.32
N TRP A 193 -12.73 24.46 20.20
CA TRP A 193 -13.31 25.16 21.35
C TRP A 193 -14.70 24.60 21.67
N THR A 194 -15.01 24.51 22.96
CA THR A 194 -16.30 24.03 23.47
C THR A 194 -16.68 24.78 24.74
N THR A 195 -17.97 24.97 24.98
CA THR A 195 -18.51 25.50 26.26
C THR A 195 -18.71 24.42 27.32
N ALA A 196 -18.65 23.14 26.92
CA ALA A 196 -18.86 21.98 27.79
C ALA A 196 -17.99 22.00 29.05
N HIS A 197 -18.57 21.62 30.18
CA HIS A 197 -17.89 21.56 31.47
C HIS A 197 -17.20 20.21 31.69
N THR A 198 -17.64 19.14 31.02
CA THR A 198 -17.03 17.80 31.09
C THR A 198 -16.58 17.27 29.73
N VAL A 199 -15.66 16.29 29.76
CA VAL A 199 -15.21 15.55 28.55
C VAL A 199 -16.36 14.86 27.82
N GLN A 200 -17.38 14.36 28.53
CA GLN A 200 -18.54 13.72 27.90
C GLN A 200 -19.33 14.73 27.06
N GLU A 201 -19.77 15.83 27.67
CA GLU A 201 -20.47 16.93 26.97
C GLU A 201 -19.67 17.44 25.76
N ALA A 202 -18.35 17.60 25.90
CA ALA A 202 -17.49 18.05 24.81
C ALA A 202 -17.48 17.05 23.64
N LEU A 203 -17.37 15.75 23.92
CA LEU A 203 -17.38 14.71 22.88
C LEU A 203 -18.75 14.59 22.22
N GLU A 204 -19.84 14.79 22.96
CA GLU A 204 -21.20 14.85 22.44
C GLU A 204 -21.41 16.07 21.53
N GLN A 205 -21.03 17.28 21.96
CA GLN A 205 -21.03 18.49 21.12
C GLN A 205 -20.19 18.34 19.84
N LEU A 206 -19.04 17.66 19.93
CA LEU A 206 -18.11 17.44 18.82
C LEU A 206 -18.47 16.23 17.93
N GLY A 207 -19.58 15.54 18.20
CA GLY A 207 -20.07 14.38 17.43
C GLY A 207 -19.17 13.13 17.51
N VAL A 208 -18.32 13.02 18.54
CA VAL A 208 -17.31 11.96 18.65
C VAL A 208 -17.88 10.74 19.35
N ARG A 209 -17.99 9.62 18.62
CA ARG A 209 -18.44 8.33 19.18
C ARG A 209 -17.38 7.73 20.11
N ALA A 210 -17.50 8.00 21.41
CA ALA A 210 -16.57 7.52 22.44
C ALA A 210 -16.90 6.13 23.02
N GLN A 211 -17.88 5.39 22.46
CA GLN A 211 -18.29 4.08 22.98
C GLN A 211 -17.33 2.96 22.55
N GLY A 212 -16.88 2.14 23.51
CA GLY A 212 -15.79 1.16 23.32
C GLY A 212 -14.39 1.77 23.22
N ALA A 213 -14.28 3.03 22.78
CA ALA A 213 -13.03 3.74 22.57
C ALA A 213 -12.17 3.87 23.83
N TYR A 214 -10.85 3.78 23.66
CA TYR A 214 -9.88 4.21 24.68
C TYR A 214 -9.89 5.74 24.77
N MET A 215 -9.72 6.26 25.99
CA MET A 215 -9.60 7.69 26.28
C MET A 215 -8.44 7.92 27.27
N SER A 216 -7.65 8.98 27.08
CA SER A 216 -6.55 9.33 27.99
C SER A 216 -6.98 9.87 29.36
N VAL A 217 -8.25 10.25 29.51
CA VAL A 217 -8.86 10.76 30.75
C VAL A 217 -10.32 10.28 30.84
N SER A 218 -10.92 10.38 32.04
CA SER A 218 -12.34 10.01 32.24
C SER A 218 -13.30 10.85 31.39
N ARG A 219 -14.44 10.26 31.00
CA ARG A 219 -15.60 11.00 30.47
C ARG A 219 -16.12 12.06 31.44
N SER A 220 -16.05 11.78 32.74
CA SER A 220 -16.45 12.71 33.81
C SER A 220 -15.38 13.76 34.18
N GLN A 221 -14.23 13.78 33.49
CA GLN A 221 -13.17 14.75 33.76
C GLN A 221 -13.67 16.18 33.47
N PRO A 222 -13.60 17.11 34.44
CA PRO A 222 -13.91 18.52 34.20
C PRO A 222 -12.88 19.16 33.25
N ILE A 223 -13.36 20.04 32.38
CA ILE A 223 -12.54 20.86 31.48
C ILE A 223 -12.36 22.24 32.12
N GLY A 224 -11.12 22.61 32.42
CA GLY A 224 -10.79 23.95 32.95
C GLY A 224 -10.78 25.01 31.85
N ARG A 225 -10.78 26.30 32.23
CA ARG A 225 -10.59 27.42 31.27
C ARG A 225 -9.21 27.40 30.59
N ALA A 226 -8.21 26.77 31.23
CA ALA A 226 -6.90 26.47 30.63
C ALA A 226 -6.95 25.33 29.58
N GLY A 227 -8.13 24.74 29.33
CA GLY A 227 -8.34 23.69 28.36
C GLY A 227 -7.97 22.28 28.85
N LEU A 228 -7.93 21.35 27.90
CA LEU A 228 -7.61 19.95 28.13
C LEU A 228 -6.90 19.34 26.91
N ALA A 229 -6.07 18.31 27.13
CA ALA A 229 -5.55 17.45 26.08
C ALA A 229 -6.19 16.06 26.20
N LEU A 230 -6.67 15.51 25.08
CA LEU A 230 -7.46 14.28 25.05
C LEU A 230 -7.06 13.41 23.86
N ASP A 231 -6.51 12.23 24.11
CA ASP A 231 -6.38 11.15 23.12
C ASP A 231 -7.63 10.27 23.17
N VAL A 232 -8.23 10.03 22.00
CA VAL A 232 -9.33 9.08 21.79
C VAL A 232 -8.89 8.11 20.71
N ARG A 233 -8.90 6.81 21.02
CA ARG A 233 -8.62 5.75 20.03
C ARG A 233 -9.86 4.88 19.89
N THR A 234 -10.43 4.86 18.68
CA THR A 234 -11.73 4.25 18.40
C THR A 234 -11.67 2.73 18.43
N GLU A 235 -12.74 2.09 18.91
CA GLU A 235 -12.81 0.64 18.99
C GLU A 235 -13.09 0.05 17.60
N ARG A 236 -12.21 -0.86 17.16
CA ARG A 236 -12.28 -1.47 15.84
C ARG A 236 -12.02 -2.98 15.89
N SER A 237 -12.57 -3.70 14.93
CA SER A 237 -12.38 -5.12 14.71
C SER A 237 -11.16 -5.35 13.83
N VAL A 238 -10.20 -6.17 14.29
CA VAL A 238 -9.00 -6.54 13.51
C VAL A 238 -8.87 -8.06 13.53
N THR A 239 -8.58 -8.66 12.39
CA THR A 239 -8.33 -10.11 12.26
C THR A 239 -6.83 -10.36 12.11
N ILE A 240 -6.22 -10.99 13.10
CA ILE A 240 -4.82 -11.41 13.05
C ILE A 240 -4.76 -12.85 12.50
N MET A 241 -4.06 -13.04 11.39
CA MET A 241 -3.75 -14.35 10.80
C MET A 241 -2.31 -14.72 11.15
N ALA A 242 -2.10 -15.74 11.96
CA ALA A 242 -0.78 -16.19 12.38
C ALA A 242 -0.71 -17.71 12.46
N ASP A 243 0.37 -18.30 11.96
CA ASP A 243 0.67 -19.73 12.10
C ASP A 243 -0.51 -20.66 11.70
N GLY A 244 -1.21 -20.30 10.62
CA GLY A 244 -2.39 -20.99 10.09
C GLY A 244 -3.73 -20.65 10.77
N HIS A 245 -3.71 -19.91 11.88
CA HIS A 245 -4.87 -19.62 12.71
C HIS A 245 -5.37 -18.18 12.50
N ALA A 246 -6.69 -18.00 12.61
CA ALA A 246 -7.37 -16.70 12.53
C ALA A 246 -7.86 -16.28 13.93
N ARG A 247 -7.56 -15.05 14.36
CA ARG A 247 -8.13 -14.47 15.58
C ARG A 247 -8.63 -13.05 15.32
N THR A 248 -9.94 -12.87 15.28
CA THR A 248 -10.58 -11.55 15.27
C THR A 248 -10.73 -11.02 16.70
N LEU A 249 -10.47 -9.74 16.90
CA LEU A 249 -10.55 -9.06 18.19
C LEU A 249 -11.02 -7.61 18.03
N ARG A 250 -11.75 -7.10 19.04
CA ARG A 250 -12.04 -5.66 19.17
C ARG A 250 -10.91 -5.01 19.95
N THR A 251 -10.38 -3.89 19.47
CA THR A 251 -9.19 -3.22 20.05
C THR A 251 -9.22 -1.71 19.88
N ASN A 252 -8.47 -1.04 20.77
CA ASN A 252 -8.15 0.38 20.74
C ASN A 252 -6.64 0.64 20.49
N ALA A 253 -5.90 -0.38 20.01
CA ALA A 253 -4.48 -0.34 19.74
C ALA A 253 -4.06 0.87 18.88
N ALA A 254 -2.95 1.49 19.23
CA ALA A 254 -2.36 2.57 18.42
C ALA A 254 -1.64 2.03 17.17
N THR A 255 -1.16 0.77 17.21
CA THR A 255 -0.35 0.16 16.15
C THR A 255 -0.76 -1.28 15.85
N VAL A 256 -0.46 -1.74 14.63
CA VAL A 256 -0.61 -3.15 14.23
C VAL A 256 0.18 -4.08 15.15
N ARG A 257 1.39 -3.71 15.58
CA ARG A 257 2.22 -4.49 16.53
C ARG A 257 1.50 -4.72 17.86
N GLU A 258 0.79 -3.70 18.35
CA GLU A 258 0.02 -3.78 19.58
C GLU A 258 -1.20 -4.71 19.43
N ALA A 259 -1.97 -4.59 18.33
CA ALA A 259 -3.08 -5.50 18.04
C ALA A 259 -2.64 -6.98 17.85
N VAL A 260 -1.48 -7.20 17.22
CA VAL A 260 -0.86 -8.54 17.08
C VAL A 260 -0.46 -9.12 18.45
N ARG A 261 0.11 -8.29 19.34
CA ARG A 261 0.41 -8.67 20.73
C ARG A 261 -0.87 -8.98 21.53
N GLU A 262 -1.94 -8.20 21.37
CA GLU A 262 -3.25 -8.44 22.00
C GLU A 262 -3.91 -9.74 21.50
N ALA A 263 -3.66 -10.14 20.25
CA ALA A 263 -4.03 -11.46 19.73
C ALA A 263 -3.27 -12.63 20.40
N GLY A 264 -2.31 -12.35 21.29
CA GLY A 264 -1.43 -13.34 21.90
C GLY A 264 -0.27 -13.77 21.01
N VAL A 265 -0.03 -13.07 19.89
CA VAL A 265 1.01 -13.43 18.93
C VAL A 265 2.24 -12.56 19.15
N ALA A 266 3.35 -13.17 19.55
CA ALA A 266 4.65 -12.51 19.60
C ALA A 266 5.35 -12.57 18.23
N LEU A 267 6.01 -11.49 17.83
CA LEU A 267 6.92 -11.43 16.69
C LEU A 267 8.35 -11.63 17.18
N HIS A 268 9.15 -12.45 16.50
CA HIS A 268 10.52 -12.79 16.92
C HIS A 268 11.54 -12.58 15.79
N GLY A 269 12.72 -12.06 16.12
CA GLY A 269 13.85 -11.93 15.19
C GLY A 269 13.51 -11.07 13.97
N ALA A 270 13.28 -11.71 12.83
CA ALA A 270 12.97 -11.07 11.56
C ALA A 270 11.47 -11.12 11.17
N ASP A 271 10.62 -11.70 12.03
CA ASP A 271 9.17 -11.77 11.81
C ASP A 271 8.56 -10.37 11.60
N THR A 272 7.58 -10.28 10.69
CA THR A 272 6.89 -9.02 10.38
C THR A 272 5.41 -9.26 10.07
N THR A 273 4.70 -8.22 9.65
CA THR A 273 3.28 -8.23 9.29
C THR A 273 3.06 -7.85 7.83
N SER A 274 1.92 -8.24 7.25
CA SER A 274 1.54 -7.91 5.86
C SER A 274 1.35 -6.41 5.58
N VAL A 275 1.24 -5.61 6.65
CA VAL A 275 1.27 -4.16 6.67
C VAL A 275 2.32 -3.69 7.69
N PRO A 276 2.83 -2.45 7.64
CA PRO A 276 3.85 -1.98 8.58
C PRO A 276 3.42 -2.13 10.04
N ALA A 277 4.27 -2.71 10.89
CA ALA A 277 3.93 -3.00 12.28
C ALA A 277 3.59 -1.74 13.11
N ASP A 278 4.13 -0.59 12.73
CA ASP A 278 3.90 0.72 13.34
C ASP A 278 2.70 1.48 12.74
N SER A 279 2.03 0.94 11.72
CA SER A 279 0.84 1.61 11.16
C SER A 279 -0.38 1.43 12.07
N PHE A 280 -1.30 2.40 11.99
CA PHE A 280 -2.58 2.35 12.70
C PHE A 280 -3.51 1.29 12.05
N PRO A 281 -4.00 0.29 12.79
CA PRO A 281 -4.87 -0.74 12.22
C PRO A 281 -6.27 -0.17 11.97
N ARG A 282 -6.90 -0.56 10.85
CA ARG A 282 -8.24 -0.13 10.41
C ARG A 282 -9.32 -1.12 10.86
N ASP A 283 -10.57 -0.64 10.94
CA ASP A 283 -11.72 -1.51 11.18
C ASP A 283 -11.94 -2.51 10.03
N GLY A 284 -12.26 -3.76 10.38
CA GLY A 284 -12.38 -4.88 9.46
C GLY A 284 -11.06 -5.38 8.86
N GLN A 285 -9.90 -4.83 9.26
CA GLN A 285 -8.62 -5.16 8.63
C GLN A 285 -8.13 -6.56 9.01
N THR A 286 -7.71 -7.33 7.99
CA THR A 286 -6.92 -8.55 8.18
C THR A 286 -5.42 -8.24 8.12
N VAL A 287 -4.69 -8.67 9.14
CA VAL A 287 -3.22 -8.57 9.23
C VAL A 287 -2.64 -9.97 9.29
N THR A 288 -1.77 -10.31 8.34
CA THR A 288 -1.07 -11.61 8.33
C THR A 288 0.32 -11.46 8.92
N VAL A 289 0.64 -12.29 9.91
CA VAL A 289 1.99 -12.44 10.46
C VAL A 289 2.81 -13.29 9.50
N LEU A 290 4.01 -12.81 9.21
CA LEU A 290 4.97 -13.40 8.29
C LEU A 290 6.17 -13.89 9.11
N ARG A 291 6.17 -15.19 9.42
CA ARG A 291 7.26 -15.88 10.10
C ARG A 291 8.46 -15.95 9.19
N ILE A 292 9.58 -15.33 9.58
CA ILE A 292 10.77 -15.18 8.74
C ILE A 292 11.97 -15.82 9.42
N ARG A 293 12.47 -16.89 8.79
CA ARG A 293 13.72 -17.55 9.20
C ARG A 293 14.79 -17.31 8.15
N GLY A 294 15.99 -16.98 8.60
CA GLY A 294 17.19 -16.88 7.75
C GLY A 294 18.22 -17.92 8.17
N SER A 295 18.93 -18.46 7.19
CA SER A 295 20.11 -19.30 7.41
C SER A 295 21.15 -19.05 6.31
N LYS A 296 22.39 -19.48 6.55
CA LYS A 296 23.42 -19.53 5.51
C LYS A 296 23.61 -20.97 5.05
N GLU A 297 23.77 -21.16 3.75
CA GLU A 297 24.16 -22.43 3.14
C GLU A 297 25.43 -22.20 2.34
N VAL A 298 26.41 -23.06 2.50
CA VAL A 298 27.67 -23.01 1.75
C VAL A 298 27.66 -24.13 0.73
N ARG A 299 27.87 -23.81 -0.54
CA ARG A 299 28.01 -24.80 -1.62
C ARG A 299 29.35 -24.62 -2.31
N GLU A 300 29.90 -25.72 -2.82
CA GLU A 300 31.11 -25.69 -3.61
C GLU A 300 30.73 -25.93 -5.09
N GLU A 301 31.15 -25.02 -5.95
CA GLU A 301 30.85 -25.03 -7.38
C GLU A 301 32.14 -25.15 -8.18
N ALA A 302 32.14 -25.98 -9.23
CA ALA A 302 33.29 -26.14 -10.11
C ALA A 302 33.47 -24.90 -11.00
N ILE A 303 34.70 -24.39 -11.06
CA ILE A 303 35.09 -23.34 -12.02
C ILE A 303 35.60 -24.04 -13.29
N PRO A 304 35.01 -23.82 -14.47
CA PRO A 304 35.51 -24.43 -15.71
C PRO A 304 36.92 -23.93 -16.04
N PHE A 305 37.76 -24.83 -16.56
CA PHE A 305 39.09 -24.47 -17.07
C PHE A 305 39.06 -24.00 -18.52
N LYS A 306 40.11 -23.31 -18.95
CA LYS A 306 40.33 -22.91 -20.34
C LYS A 306 41.18 -23.95 -21.07
N VAL A 307 41.01 -24.04 -22.38
CA VAL A 307 41.88 -24.84 -23.26
C VAL A 307 42.79 -23.88 -24.02
N GLU A 308 44.09 -23.99 -23.78
CA GLU A 308 45.15 -23.20 -24.40
C GLU A 308 45.81 -24.04 -25.50
N ARG A 309 45.65 -23.62 -26.76
CA ARG A 309 46.26 -24.29 -27.92
C ARG A 309 47.57 -23.62 -28.30
N THR A 310 48.63 -24.41 -28.43
CA THR A 310 49.99 -23.97 -28.78
C THR A 310 50.47 -24.71 -30.02
N ASP A 311 50.95 -23.99 -31.03
CA ASP A 311 51.45 -24.59 -32.27
C ASP A 311 52.79 -25.34 -32.06
N ASP A 312 52.92 -26.52 -32.67
CA ASP A 312 54.14 -27.33 -32.64
C ASP A 312 54.66 -27.69 -34.03
N PRO A 313 55.85 -27.18 -34.45
CA PRO A 313 56.48 -27.54 -35.71
C PRO A 313 57.13 -28.94 -35.72
N LEU A 314 57.07 -29.70 -34.61
CA LEU A 314 57.54 -31.09 -34.56
C LEU A 314 56.42 -32.10 -34.89
N LEU A 315 55.20 -31.85 -34.42
CA LEU A 315 53.99 -32.64 -34.69
C LEU A 315 53.39 -32.35 -36.08
N PHE A 316 52.92 -33.40 -36.78
CA PHE A 316 52.31 -33.27 -38.11
C PHE A 316 50.95 -32.57 -38.08
N LYS A 317 50.68 -31.75 -39.10
CA LYS A 317 49.41 -31.02 -39.23
C LYS A 317 48.20 -31.95 -39.17
N GLY A 318 47.27 -31.63 -38.28
CA GLY A 318 46.11 -32.48 -37.94
C GLY A 318 46.32 -33.41 -36.74
N THR A 319 47.50 -33.40 -36.11
CA THR A 319 47.73 -34.04 -34.82
C THR A 319 47.49 -33.02 -33.70
N GLU A 320 46.67 -33.38 -32.71
CA GLU A 320 46.59 -32.64 -31.43
C GLU A 320 47.05 -33.56 -30.29
N VAL A 321 47.84 -33.02 -29.36
CA VAL A 321 48.37 -33.76 -28.19
C VAL A 321 48.14 -32.93 -26.94
N VAL A 322 47.45 -33.47 -25.94
CA VAL A 322 47.34 -32.85 -24.62
C VAL A 322 48.69 -32.96 -23.91
N GLU A 323 49.35 -31.82 -23.69
CA GLU A 323 50.61 -31.70 -22.95
C GLU A 323 50.35 -31.65 -21.44
N ARG A 324 49.29 -30.93 -21.04
CA ARG A 324 48.82 -30.86 -19.65
C ARG A 324 47.30 -30.91 -19.65
N ALA A 325 46.71 -31.92 -19.03
CA ALA A 325 45.27 -32.01 -18.87
C ALA A 325 44.72 -30.87 -17.99
N GLY A 326 43.54 -30.35 -18.33
CA GLY A 326 42.89 -29.30 -17.53
C GLY A 326 42.38 -29.82 -16.18
N GLN A 327 42.29 -28.92 -15.19
CA GLN A 327 41.62 -29.21 -13.92
C GLN A 327 40.61 -28.12 -13.58
N PRO A 328 39.33 -28.46 -13.28
CA PRO A 328 38.36 -27.47 -12.87
C PRO A 328 38.75 -26.87 -11.52
N GLY A 329 38.65 -25.55 -11.40
CA GLY A 329 38.79 -24.85 -10.14
C GLY A 329 37.62 -25.15 -9.21
N LEU A 330 37.66 -24.62 -8.00
CA LEU A 330 36.63 -24.77 -6.99
C LEU A 330 36.37 -23.41 -6.35
N ARG A 331 35.14 -22.91 -6.45
CA ARG A 331 34.69 -21.76 -5.66
C ARG A 331 33.71 -22.22 -4.59
N ARG A 332 33.76 -21.56 -3.44
CA ARG A 332 32.84 -21.74 -2.31
C ARG A 332 31.91 -20.55 -2.27
N VAL A 333 30.63 -20.78 -2.54
CA VAL A 333 29.59 -19.74 -2.61
C VAL A 333 28.71 -19.83 -1.37
N THR A 334 28.59 -18.72 -0.64
CA THR A 334 27.73 -18.61 0.54
C THR A 334 26.40 -17.99 0.15
N TYR A 335 25.31 -18.75 0.28
CA TYR A 335 23.96 -18.30 0.02
C TYR A 335 23.26 -17.89 1.31
N SER A 336 22.57 -16.74 1.28
CA SER A 336 21.50 -16.50 2.26
C SER A 336 20.24 -17.23 1.81
N LEU A 337 19.79 -18.18 2.63
CA LEU A 337 18.46 -18.76 2.56
C LEU A 337 17.51 -17.90 3.38
N ARG A 338 16.30 -17.69 2.86
CA ARG A 338 15.19 -17.05 3.60
C ARG A 338 13.93 -17.89 3.41
N THR A 339 13.25 -18.16 4.51
CA THR A 339 11.97 -18.88 4.53
C THR A 339 10.91 -17.94 5.09
N VAL A 340 9.76 -17.84 4.42
CA VAL A 340 8.61 -17.02 4.83
C VAL A 340 7.39 -17.92 4.96
N ASN A 341 6.78 -17.99 6.15
CA ASN A 341 5.64 -18.89 6.45
C ASN A 341 5.88 -20.35 5.98
N GLY A 342 7.08 -20.87 6.20
CA GLY A 342 7.50 -22.22 5.77
C GLY A 342 7.99 -22.33 4.32
N VAL A 343 7.68 -21.36 3.45
CA VAL A 343 8.06 -21.38 2.03
C VAL A 343 9.47 -20.81 1.84
N GLN A 344 10.41 -21.64 1.38
CA GLN A 344 11.74 -21.19 0.97
C GLN A 344 11.65 -20.22 -0.21
N GLN A 345 12.37 -19.10 -0.11
CA GLN A 345 12.54 -18.12 -1.17
C GLN A 345 13.77 -18.47 -2.02
N LYS A 346 13.86 -17.96 -3.26
CA LYS A 346 15.03 -18.16 -4.14
C LYS A 346 16.33 -17.81 -3.38
N PRO A 347 17.29 -18.74 -3.23
CA PRO A 347 18.57 -18.47 -2.58
C PRO A 347 19.30 -17.31 -3.25
N ARG A 348 19.97 -16.47 -2.46
CA ARG A 348 20.80 -15.38 -2.98
C ARG A 348 22.24 -15.64 -2.57
N ALA A 349 23.15 -15.69 -3.54
CA ALA A 349 24.57 -15.65 -3.25
C ALA A 349 24.89 -14.32 -2.54
N THR A 350 25.67 -14.38 -1.47
CA THR A 350 26.06 -13.23 -0.64
C THR A 350 27.57 -13.02 -0.58
N ASP A 351 28.33 -14.08 -0.89
CA ASP A 351 29.80 -14.11 -0.87
C ASP A 351 30.29 -15.29 -1.72
N SER A 352 31.51 -15.21 -2.25
CA SER A 352 32.13 -16.24 -3.10
C SER A 352 33.65 -16.19 -3.02
N GLU A 353 34.26 -17.25 -2.49
CA GLU A 353 35.71 -17.44 -2.36
C GLU A 353 36.22 -18.44 -3.42
N VAL A 354 37.38 -18.20 -4.04
CA VAL A 354 38.06 -19.21 -4.86
C VAL A 354 38.97 -20.06 -3.97
N VAL A 355 38.56 -21.31 -3.72
CA VAL A 355 39.31 -22.28 -2.90
C VAL A 355 40.42 -22.96 -3.72
N ARG A 356 40.23 -23.08 -5.04
CA ARG A 356 41.23 -23.60 -5.97
C ARG A 356 41.06 -22.95 -7.35
N GLU A 357 42.13 -22.35 -7.88
CA GLU A 357 42.13 -21.85 -9.26
C GLU A 357 42.00 -22.99 -10.30
N PRO A 358 41.30 -22.76 -11.42
CA PRO A 358 41.28 -23.71 -12.54
C PRO A 358 42.65 -23.77 -13.21
N GLN A 359 43.09 -24.97 -13.60
CA GLN A 359 44.32 -25.17 -14.36
C GLN A 359 43.98 -25.34 -15.84
N SER A 360 44.49 -24.45 -16.70
CA SER A 360 44.27 -24.54 -18.14
C SER A 360 44.85 -25.83 -18.72
N GLU A 361 44.04 -26.49 -19.55
CA GLU A 361 44.48 -27.57 -20.42
C GLU A 361 45.39 -27.02 -21.51
N VAL A 362 46.55 -27.64 -21.76
CA VAL A 362 47.47 -27.24 -22.81
C VAL A 362 47.46 -28.30 -23.90
N VAL A 363 47.10 -27.90 -25.11
CA VAL A 363 47.02 -28.78 -26.29
C VAL A 363 48.01 -28.30 -27.34
N ARG A 364 48.99 -29.15 -27.66
CA ARG A 364 49.97 -28.91 -28.73
C ARG A 364 49.34 -29.30 -30.06
N VAL A 365 49.20 -28.34 -30.96
CA VAL A 365 48.59 -28.50 -32.29
C VAL A 365 49.70 -28.60 -33.33
N GLY A 366 49.77 -29.71 -34.05
CA GLY A 366 50.81 -29.91 -35.06
C GLY A 366 50.70 -28.91 -36.21
N THR A 367 51.80 -28.25 -36.54
CA THR A 367 51.92 -27.35 -37.71
C THR A 367 52.86 -27.88 -38.78
N LYS A 368 53.66 -28.92 -38.48
CA LYS A 368 54.60 -29.52 -39.43
C LYS A 368 53.87 -30.05 -40.67
N PRO A 369 54.25 -29.62 -41.89
CA PRO A 369 53.68 -30.19 -43.11
C PRO A 369 53.85 -31.72 -43.15
N LEU A 370 52.80 -32.41 -43.57
CA LEU A 370 52.93 -33.80 -44.02
C LEU A 370 53.88 -33.82 -45.23
N PRO A 371 54.90 -34.71 -45.27
CA PRO A 371 55.86 -34.74 -46.36
C PRO A 371 55.14 -35.06 -47.67
N THR A 372 55.32 -34.23 -48.69
CA THR A 372 54.66 -34.40 -50.01
C THR A 372 55.44 -35.33 -50.96
N SER A 373 56.72 -35.55 -50.65
CA SER A 373 57.65 -36.42 -51.37
C SER A 373 57.90 -37.75 -50.64
N VAL A 374 58.22 -38.78 -51.42
CA VAL A 374 58.71 -40.09 -50.98
C VAL A 374 59.73 -40.59 -52.01
N HIS A 375 61.00 -40.56 -51.62
CA HIS A 375 62.11 -40.98 -52.46
C HIS A 375 61.91 -42.40 -53.03
N GLY A 376 62.19 -42.57 -54.33
CA GLY A 376 61.93 -43.81 -55.07
C GLY A 376 60.48 -43.99 -55.57
N ALA A 377 59.60 -43.02 -55.32
CA ALA A 377 58.21 -43.05 -55.79
C ALA A 377 57.69 -41.73 -56.35
N ASP A 378 58.44 -40.63 -56.31
CA ASP A 378 57.92 -39.30 -56.66
C ASP A 378 57.63 -39.10 -58.16
N ASP A 379 58.49 -39.62 -59.04
CA ASP A 379 58.43 -39.42 -60.50
C ASP A 379 57.42 -40.34 -61.22
N LEU A 380 56.61 -41.10 -60.47
CA LEU A 380 55.62 -42.02 -61.01
C LEU A 380 54.30 -41.30 -61.34
N ASN A 381 53.57 -41.82 -62.31
CA ASN A 381 52.29 -41.28 -62.77
C ASN A 381 51.13 -41.61 -61.81
N TRP A 382 51.16 -41.01 -60.63
CA TRP A 382 50.14 -41.13 -59.57
C TRP A 382 48.75 -40.65 -60.00
N LYS A 383 48.68 -39.76 -61.01
CA LYS A 383 47.41 -39.30 -61.60
C LYS A 383 46.81 -40.38 -62.50
N GLY A 384 47.63 -41.08 -63.30
CA GLY A 384 47.22 -42.22 -64.12
C GLY A 384 46.72 -43.40 -63.27
N LEU A 385 47.41 -43.70 -62.16
CA LEU A 385 46.93 -44.69 -61.19
C LEU A 385 45.58 -44.28 -60.60
N ALA A 386 45.46 -43.06 -60.05
CA ALA A 386 44.24 -42.62 -59.39
C ALA A 386 43.03 -42.49 -60.36
N ALA A 387 43.28 -42.12 -61.61
CA ALA A 387 42.27 -42.09 -62.66
C ALA A 387 41.73 -43.50 -62.98
N CYS A 388 42.58 -44.51 -62.91
CA CYS A 388 42.21 -45.91 -63.14
C CYS A 388 41.51 -46.54 -61.91
N GLU A 389 42.01 -46.30 -60.70
CA GLU A 389 41.48 -46.88 -59.47
C GLU A 389 40.16 -46.24 -59.01
N SER A 390 39.99 -44.91 -59.10
CA SER A 390 38.79 -44.23 -58.59
C SER A 390 38.11 -43.24 -59.55
N GLY A 391 38.66 -43.03 -60.74
CA GLY A 391 38.31 -41.89 -61.59
C GLY A 391 38.90 -40.57 -61.08
N GLY A 392 39.95 -40.60 -60.24
CA GLY A 392 40.58 -39.42 -59.65
C GLY A 392 39.78 -38.75 -58.53
N ARG A 393 38.75 -39.43 -57.99
CA ARG A 393 37.91 -38.94 -56.88
C ARG A 393 38.50 -39.36 -55.53
N SER A 394 38.79 -38.41 -54.66
CA SER A 394 39.39 -38.66 -53.34
C SER A 394 38.40 -39.17 -52.29
N HIS A 395 37.10 -38.92 -52.46
CA HIS A 395 36.03 -39.43 -51.59
C HIS A 395 35.41 -40.74 -52.10
N ALA A 396 35.98 -41.36 -53.15
CA ALA A 396 35.45 -42.59 -53.71
C ALA A 396 35.53 -43.75 -52.72
N VAL A 397 34.51 -44.59 -52.74
CA VAL A 397 34.41 -45.84 -51.98
C VAL A 397 33.88 -46.90 -52.94
N ASP A 398 34.38 -48.13 -52.84
CA ASP A 398 33.89 -49.25 -53.64
C ASP A 398 32.48 -49.71 -53.20
N PRO A 399 31.73 -50.47 -54.02
CA PRO A 399 30.38 -50.92 -53.68
C PRO A 399 30.26 -51.78 -52.41
N SER A 400 31.35 -52.41 -51.95
CA SER A 400 31.38 -53.16 -50.68
C SER A 400 31.65 -52.30 -49.44
N GLY A 401 32.08 -51.05 -49.62
CA GLY A 401 32.49 -50.17 -48.52
C GLY A 401 33.87 -50.46 -47.93
N THR A 402 34.62 -51.41 -48.51
CA THR A 402 35.89 -51.93 -47.97
C THR A 402 37.09 -51.06 -48.35
N TYR A 403 37.12 -50.61 -49.60
CA TYR A 403 38.21 -49.88 -50.24
C TYR A 403 37.79 -48.42 -50.50
N GLY A 404 38.73 -47.49 -50.34
CA GLY A 404 38.44 -46.07 -50.50
C GLY A 404 39.62 -45.19 -50.89
N GLY A 405 39.28 -43.96 -51.28
CA GLY A 405 40.22 -42.94 -51.71
C GLY A 405 40.65 -43.05 -53.18
N LEU A 406 41.54 -42.15 -53.59
CA LEU A 406 42.18 -42.09 -54.90
C LEU A 406 42.81 -43.41 -55.36
N TYR A 407 43.22 -44.26 -54.41
CA TYR A 407 44.02 -45.46 -54.65
C TYR A 407 43.35 -46.75 -54.15
N GLN A 408 42.03 -46.69 -53.90
CA GLN A 408 41.18 -47.81 -53.46
C GLN A 408 41.88 -48.72 -52.45
N LEU A 409 42.35 -48.14 -51.33
CA LEU A 409 43.01 -48.89 -50.27
C LEU A 409 41.99 -49.33 -49.23
N ASP A 410 42.20 -50.51 -48.64
CA ASP A 410 41.43 -50.95 -47.47
C ASP A 410 41.95 -50.29 -46.18
N SER A 411 41.11 -50.27 -45.15
CA SER A 411 41.44 -49.62 -43.87
C SER A 411 42.61 -50.27 -43.09
N ARG A 412 42.94 -51.54 -43.32
CA ARG A 412 44.11 -52.23 -42.72
C ARG A 412 45.39 -51.89 -43.49
N THR A 413 45.35 -51.86 -44.82
CA THR A 413 46.49 -51.40 -45.64
C THR A 413 46.77 -49.92 -45.41
N TRP A 414 45.74 -49.07 -45.34
CA TRP A 414 45.84 -47.65 -44.98
C TRP A 414 46.60 -47.43 -43.66
N ARG A 415 46.19 -48.14 -42.59
CA ARG A 415 46.89 -48.11 -41.29
C ARG A 415 48.31 -48.65 -41.37
N SER A 416 48.61 -49.62 -42.22
CA SER A 416 49.97 -50.19 -42.36
C SER A 416 51.02 -49.18 -42.85
N VAL A 417 50.60 -48.15 -43.61
CA VAL A 417 51.44 -47.00 -44.03
C VAL A 417 51.21 -45.76 -43.15
N GLY A 418 50.62 -45.96 -41.97
CA GLY A 418 50.46 -44.98 -40.90
C GLY A 418 49.32 -43.98 -41.10
N GLY A 419 48.35 -44.26 -41.99
CA GLY A 419 47.15 -43.45 -42.14
C GLY A 419 46.13 -43.73 -41.03
N SER A 420 45.43 -42.70 -40.57
CA SER A 420 44.35 -42.77 -39.56
C SER A 420 42.97 -42.71 -40.20
N GLY A 421 41.93 -43.21 -39.52
CA GLY A 421 40.56 -43.25 -40.06
C GLY A 421 40.39 -44.18 -41.25
N ARG A 422 39.56 -43.79 -42.22
CA ARG A 422 39.39 -44.44 -43.53
C ARG A 422 40.09 -43.62 -44.63
N PRO A 423 40.66 -44.24 -45.68
CA PRO A 423 41.42 -43.52 -46.71
C PRO A 423 40.64 -42.43 -47.43
N GLN A 424 39.34 -42.62 -47.68
CA GLN A 424 38.48 -41.65 -48.37
C GLN A 424 38.21 -40.36 -47.57
N ASP A 425 38.39 -40.39 -46.24
CA ASP A 425 38.16 -39.24 -45.36
C ASP A 425 39.39 -38.32 -45.26
N ALA A 426 40.57 -38.84 -45.63
CA ALA A 426 41.84 -38.11 -45.56
C ALA A 426 42.01 -37.15 -46.76
N PRO A 427 42.73 -36.02 -46.62
CA PRO A 427 43.02 -35.12 -47.73
C PRO A 427 43.73 -35.83 -48.89
N ALA A 428 43.39 -35.49 -50.14
CA ALA A 428 43.94 -36.11 -51.35
C ALA A 428 45.48 -36.20 -51.36
N ALA A 429 46.18 -35.15 -50.91
CA ALA A 429 47.63 -35.13 -50.79
C ALA A 429 48.18 -36.16 -49.79
N GLU A 430 47.46 -36.42 -48.68
CA GLU A 430 47.82 -37.51 -47.76
C GLU A 430 47.57 -38.87 -48.42
N GLN A 431 46.45 -39.05 -49.12
CA GLN A 431 46.15 -40.29 -49.83
C GLN A 431 47.30 -40.67 -50.80
N THR A 432 47.79 -39.70 -51.58
CA THR A 432 48.96 -39.87 -52.47
C THR A 432 50.25 -40.15 -51.68
N LEU A 433 50.51 -39.45 -50.57
CA LEU A 433 51.65 -39.75 -49.69
C LEU A 433 51.64 -41.19 -49.16
N ARG A 434 50.49 -41.68 -48.70
CA ARG A 434 50.36 -43.05 -48.18
C ARG A 434 50.51 -44.08 -49.30
N ALA A 435 49.96 -43.82 -50.49
CA ALA A 435 50.14 -44.67 -51.66
C ALA A 435 51.61 -44.73 -52.12
N LYS A 436 52.31 -43.59 -52.19
CA LYS A 436 53.77 -43.55 -52.42
C LYS A 436 54.55 -44.40 -51.40
N LYS A 437 54.26 -44.26 -50.11
CA LYS A 437 54.86 -45.08 -49.04
C LYS A 437 54.55 -46.59 -49.17
N LEU A 438 53.39 -46.94 -49.72
CA LEU A 438 53.02 -48.34 -49.98
C LEU A 438 53.81 -48.91 -51.16
N TYR A 439 53.99 -48.13 -52.24
CA TYR A 439 54.77 -48.53 -53.40
C TYR A 439 56.25 -48.78 -53.06
N VAL A 440 56.89 -47.90 -52.29
CA VAL A 440 58.29 -48.12 -51.86
C VAL A 440 58.47 -49.42 -51.05
N ARG A 441 57.40 -49.92 -50.41
CA ARG A 441 57.41 -51.17 -49.62
C ARG A 441 57.00 -52.43 -50.39
N ARG A 442 56.22 -52.30 -51.48
CA ARG A 442 55.54 -53.44 -52.15
C ARG A 442 55.55 -53.38 -53.69
N GLY A 443 56.17 -52.37 -54.28
CA GLY A 443 56.04 -52.04 -55.70
C GLY A 443 54.58 -51.79 -56.09
N ALA A 444 54.24 -52.13 -57.33
CA ALA A 444 52.89 -52.00 -57.86
C ALA A 444 51.90 -53.09 -57.36
N SER A 445 52.35 -54.08 -56.59
CA SER A 445 51.53 -55.26 -56.22
C SER A 445 50.20 -54.99 -55.50
N PRO A 446 49.98 -53.88 -54.74
CA PRO A 446 48.66 -53.55 -54.20
C PRO A 446 47.63 -53.14 -55.26
N TRP A 447 48.06 -52.80 -56.47
CA TRP A 447 47.24 -52.34 -57.58
C TRP A 447 47.45 -53.25 -58.80
N PRO A 448 46.98 -54.52 -58.74
CA PRO A 448 47.35 -55.55 -59.72
C PRO A 448 46.92 -55.22 -61.16
N HIS A 449 45.88 -54.39 -61.33
CA HIS A 449 45.39 -53.99 -62.65
C HIS A 449 45.84 -52.59 -63.06
N CYS A 450 45.66 -51.57 -62.20
CA CYS A 450 46.02 -50.19 -62.55
C CYS A 450 47.48 -49.83 -62.25
N GLY A 451 48.24 -50.65 -61.51
CA GLY A 451 49.62 -50.38 -61.12
C GLY A 451 50.59 -50.19 -62.29
N VAL A 452 50.26 -50.69 -63.48
CA VAL A 452 50.98 -50.41 -64.73
C VAL A 452 50.99 -48.92 -65.08
N ARG A 453 49.89 -48.19 -64.78
CA ARG A 453 49.71 -46.75 -65.07
C ARG A 453 50.70 -45.86 -64.34
N LEU A 454 51.42 -46.36 -63.33
CA LEU A 454 52.47 -45.62 -62.63
C LEU A 454 53.69 -45.31 -63.51
N ARG A 455 53.88 -46.01 -64.63
CA ARG A 455 55.06 -45.85 -65.52
C ARG A 455 54.73 -45.32 -66.92
N GLY A 456 53.46 -45.03 -67.19
CA GLY A 456 52.91 -44.68 -68.52
C GLY A 456 51.63 -45.47 -68.78
#